data_AF-A0A379IWJ7-F1
#
_entry.id   AF-A0A379IWJ7-F1
#
_cell.length_a   1.000
_cell.length_b   1.000
_cell.length_c   1.000
_cell.angle_alpha   90.00
_cell.angle_beta   90.00
_cell.angle_gamma   90.00
#
_symmetry.space_group_name_H-M   'P 1'
#
loop_
_entity.id
_entity.type
_entity.pdbx_description
1 polymer ?
#
loop_
_entity_poly.entity_id
_entity_poly.type
_entity_poly.pdbx_seq_one_letter_code
_entity_poly.pdbx_strand_id
1 'polypeptide(L)'
;MISAVSKAWRLSKNRSKNLIRSFIVFVLRRYFLSDVEKLLLCDNALESKRGKFLPLLSYSLANANNPVAALNYCSDVIKVSDSVLWNILTDLQGARSSAYYRLMNEAEAVGSVGIKLQLLIKRYLLNPSSKEECLLAVYNIYKDRQGVTALSFVRGALATLVLEKAPVQDIKIWLEKFDIAVGGITDSQRLRFLSRLALGGNKDQFRCWEKKLSPKLFASNKLKFSLISFWARNEVGAFTKLESMFINEDIWLSRQYLISIKPHFDQVLIKNNFLDARFSSARLEQLKCLILGKIIDQVGFAYIRLGDGESYGFGENKYIDCAGLLRQELHWWGTELDEGLRHELQSKFLAALPRADILGVPTVLRLIRDFNPTRQDAYERNSLISRLLSVMEGAAPFMSSRLLVEDQSNLYLFDNDFIGNVVRLAKKVYVVSGVNSELVEAWNPDASKVEHIEIPTHRLLKIGNVGTDVSGIFPHVYQEYIDSLGRLAGPGVVFLFSAGFIGKILIAEVAQKGAVGLDIGQYLLAAATEKVS
;
A
#
# COMPACT_ATOMS: atom_id res chain seq x y z
N MET A 1 17.05 17.14 42.97
CA MET A 1 16.01 16.87 41.94
C MET A 1 16.52 15.98 40.79
N ILE A 2 17.62 16.33 40.11
CA ILE A 2 18.22 15.51 39.03
C ILE A 2 18.54 14.06 39.49
N SER A 3 19.04 13.89 40.73
CA SER A 3 19.26 12.57 41.35
C SER A 3 17.96 11.77 41.56
N ALA A 4 16.86 12.43 41.90
CA ALA A 4 15.55 11.78 42.09
C ALA A 4 14.91 11.37 40.75
N VAL A 5 15.08 12.19 39.70
CA VAL A 5 14.66 11.88 38.33
C VAL A 5 15.44 10.68 37.77
N SER A 6 16.75 10.63 38.01
CA SER A 6 17.62 9.50 37.63
C SER A 6 17.21 8.19 38.33
N LYS A 7 16.76 8.26 39.59
CA LYS A 7 16.29 7.09 40.35
C LYS A 7 14.92 6.60 39.87
N ALA A 8 13.98 7.49 39.60
CA ALA A 8 12.67 7.16 39.01
C ALA A 8 12.79 6.60 37.58
N TRP A 9 13.77 7.08 36.80
CA TRP A 9 14.09 6.61 35.45
C TRP A 9 14.50 5.13 35.41
N ARG A 10 15.21 4.65 36.44
CA ARG A 10 15.71 3.26 36.53
C ARG A 10 14.64 2.25 36.95
N LEU A 11 13.54 2.69 37.55
CA LEU A 11 12.56 1.80 38.20
C LEU A 11 11.29 1.51 37.36
N SER A 12 11.10 2.10 36.18
CA SER A 12 9.86 1.92 35.39
C SER A 12 9.93 0.79 34.34
N LYS A 13 8.90 -0.08 34.31
CA LYS A 13 8.68 -1.11 33.27
C LYS A 13 7.98 -0.52 32.01
N ASN A 14 8.08 -1.23 30.88
CA ASN A 14 8.09 -0.68 29.51
C ASN A 14 6.91 0.22 29.05
N ARG A 15 5.66 0.07 29.56
CA ARG A 15 4.55 0.96 29.16
C ARG A 15 4.52 2.29 29.91
N SER A 16 5.01 2.33 31.15
CA SER A 16 5.04 3.54 32.00
C SER A 16 6.13 4.53 31.60
N LYS A 17 7.10 4.11 30.76
CA LYS A 17 8.23 4.93 30.32
C LYS A 17 7.81 6.13 29.49
N ASN A 18 6.85 6.01 28.56
CA ASN A 18 6.49 7.12 27.67
C ASN A 18 5.66 8.20 28.37
N LEU A 19 4.83 7.82 29.34
CA LEU A 19 4.05 8.74 30.17
C LEU A 19 4.95 9.49 31.16
N ILE A 20 5.85 8.77 31.85
CA ILE A 20 6.84 9.38 32.75
C ILE A 20 7.83 10.26 31.95
N ARG A 21 8.22 9.86 30.74
CA ARG A 21 9.03 10.69 29.83
C ARG A 21 8.31 11.96 29.40
N SER A 22 7.05 11.85 28.96
CA SER A 22 6.25 13.02 28.56
C SER A 22 6.03 13.98 29.73
N PHE A 23 5.84 13.45 30.94
CA PHE A 23 5.71 14.23 32.17
C PHE A 23 7.02 14.90 32.59
N ILE A 24 8.16 14.20 32.57
CA ILE A 24 9.49 14.77 32.86
C ILE A 24 9.83 15.86 31.83
N VAL A 25 9.53 15.63 30.56
CA VAL A 25 9.75 16.61 29.49
C VAL A 25 8.84 17.83 29.66
N PHE A 26 7.56 17.64 30.00
CA PHE A 26 6.64 18.73 30.32
C PHE A 26 7.13 19.57 31.51
N VAL A 27 7.64 18.93 32.56
CA VAL A 27 8.20 19.59 33.75
C VAL A 27 9.51 20.32 33.42
N LEU A 28 10.43 19.72 32.66
CA LEU A 28 11.69 20.36 32.26
C LEU A 28 11.46 21.55 31.32
N ARG A 29 10.49 21.45 30.41
CA ARG A 29 10.11 22.52 29.47
C ARG A 29 9.36 23.67 30.15
N ARG A 30 8.64 23.40 31.25
CA ARG A 30 7.89 24.41 32.00
C ARG A 30 8.74 25.17 33.02
N TYR A 31 9.83 24.57 33.52
CA TYR A 31 10.59 25.14 34.65
C TYR A 31 12.09 25.34 34.42
N PHE A 32 12.71 24.77 33.37
CA PHE A 32 14.18 24.72 33.24
C PHE A 32 14.70 24.85 31.80
N LEU A 33 14.22 25.83 31.03
CA LEU A 33 14.66 26.06 29.63
C LEU A 33 16.19 26.20 29.49
N SER A 34 16.83 26.93 30.41
CA SER A 34 18.27 27.20 30.39
C SER A 34 19.15 25.98 30.74
N ASP A 35 18.61 25.00 31.47
CA ASP A 35 19.38 23.82 31.90
C ASP A 35 19.27 22.66 30.90
N VAL A 36 18.21 22.63 30.08
CA VAL A 36 18.12 21.71 28.93
C VAL A 36 19.14 22.10 27.85
N GLU A 37 19.36 23.41 27.63
CA GLU A 37 20.44 23.91 26.78
C GLU A 37 21.82 23.51 27.31
N LYS A 38 22.07 23.62 28.62
CA LYS A 38 23.33 23.17 29.24
C LYS A 38 23.52 21.65 29.18
N LEU A 39 22.46 20.86 29.34
CA LEU A 39 22.50 19.39 29.20
C LEU A 39 22.77 18.93 27.77
N LEU A 40 22.42 19.73 26.76
CA LEU A 40 22.69 19.45 25.35
C LEU A 40 24.07 19.95 24.89
N LEU A 41 24.60 21.01 25.52
CA LEU A 41 25.88 21.62 25.16
C LEU A 41 27.10 21.02 25.89
N CYS A 42 26.90 20.32 27.02
CA CYS A 42 27.98 19.75 27.81
C CYS A 42 28.18 18.23 27.59
N ASP A 43 28.62 17.78 26.41
CA ASP A 43 29.44 16.55 26.28
C ASP A 43 29.81 16.25 24.81
N ASN A 44 31.11 16.23 24.48
CA ASN A 44 31.61 15.60 23.24
C ASN A 44 31.44 14.06 23.26
N ALA A 45 30.92 13.48 24.36
CA ALA A 45 30.61 12.06 24.51
C ALA A 45 29.26 11.62 23.89
N LEU A 46 28.57 12.50 23.16
CA LEU A 46 27.25 12.31 22.57
C LEU A 46 27.12 11.10 21.63
N GLU A 47 28.21 10.65 20.98
CA GLU A 47 28.15 9.46 20.12
C GLU A 47 27.88 8.16 20.88
N SER A 48 28.34 8.05 22.13
CA SER A 48 28.18 6.82 22.95
C SER A 48 26.80 6.70 23.62
N LYS A 49 26.05 7.80 23.75
CA LYS A 49 24.73 7.88 24.44
C LYS A 49 23.54 8.07 23.48
N ARG A 50 23.75 7.96 22.16
CA ARG A 50 22.79 8.24 21.06
C ARG A 50 21.35 7.76 21.30
N GLY A 51 21.16 6.56 21.84
CA GLY A 51 19.82 5.98 22.03
C GLY A 51 18.91 6.71 23.05
N LYS A 52 19.46 7.55 23.93
CA LYS A 52 18.66 8.20 25.01
C LYS A 52 18.07 9.55 24.61
N PHE A 53 18.65 10.25 23.64
CA PHE A 53 18.23 11.60 23.24
C PHE A 53 17.35 11.64 21.98
N LEU A 54 17.40 10.61 21.14
CA LEU A 54 16.56 10.46 19.95
C LEU A 54 15.05 10.71 20.23
N PRO A 55 14.44 10.11 21.27
CA PRO A 55 13.02 10.36 21.58
C PRO A 55 12.73 11.81 21.96
N LEU A 56 13.67 12.50 22.62
CA LEU A 56 13.51 13.89 23.04
C LEU A 56 13.56 14.84 21.85
N LEU A 57 14.51 14.64 20.94
CA LEU A 57 14.61 15.41 19.70
C LEU A 57 13.40 15.17 18.80
N SER A 58 12.97 13.91 18.66
CA SER A 58 11.76 13.54 17.92
C SER A 58 10.51 14.21 18.49
N TYR A 59 10.32 14.14 19.82
CA TYR A 59 9.22 14.83 20.48
C TYR A 59 9.29 16.35 20.30
N SER A 60 10.48 16.95 20.41
CA SER A 60 10.68 18.39 20.27
C SER A 60 10.33 18.88 18.86
N LEU A 61 10.77 18.16 17.83
CA LEU A 61 10.43 18.44 16.43
C LEU A 61 8.94 18.23 16.15
N ALA A 62 8.35 17.14 16.66
CA ALA A 62 6.93 16.85 16.49
C ALA A 62 6.00 17.93 17.05
N ASN A 63 6.43 18.59 18.13
CA ASN A 63 5.63 19.57 18.89
C ASN A 63 6.20 21.00 18.79
N ALA A 64 7.03 21.28 17.79
CA ALA A 64 7.53 22.62 17.53
C ALA A 64 6.46 23.43 16.79
N ASN A 65 6.25 24.68 17.21
CA ASN A 65 5.38 25.61 16.47
C ASN A 65 5.91 25.87 15.05
N ASN A 66 7.24 25.95 14.92
CA ASN A 66 7.97 26.01 13.65
C ASN A 66 8.96 24.83 13.57
N PRO A 67 8.57 23.72 12.93
CA PRO A 67 9.42 22.54 12.77
C PRO A 67 10.73 22.81 11.99
N VAL A 68 10.71 23.70 10.99
CA VAL A 68 11.90 24.06 10.20
C VAL A 68 12.96 24.74 11.07
N ALA A 69 12.55 25.75 11.85
CA ALA A 69 13.46 26.44 12.76
C ALA A 69 14.04 25.49 13.81
N ALA A 70 13.22 24.58 14.36
CA ALA A 70 13.67 23.57 15.30
C ALA A 70 14.67 22.58 14.67
N LEU A 71 14.43 22.15 13.43
CA LEU A 71 15.34 21.27 12.69
C LEU A 71 16.68 21.95 12.39
N ASN A 72 16.64 23.19 11.94
CA ASN A 72 17.84 23.99 11.69
C ASN A 72 18.61 24.24 12.99
N TYR A 73 17.94 24.53 14.11
CA TYR A 73 18.59 24.63 15.41
C TYR A 73 19.29 23.31 15.82
N CYS A 74 18.64 22.17 15.61
CA CYS A 74 19.25 20.86 15.88
C CYS A 74 20.49 20.61 15.02
N SER A 75 20.46 21.01 13.74
CA SER A 75 21.58 20.84 12.82
C SER A 75 22.71 21.83 13.08
N ASP A 76 22.39 23.12 13.19
CA ASP A 76 23.36 24.22 13.17
C ASP A 76 23.90 24.55 14.56
N VAL A 77 23.09 24.42 15.61
CA VAL A 77 23.48 24.78 17.00
C VAL A 77 23.86 23.53 17.79
N ILE A 78 22.98 22.53 17.83
CA ILE A 78 23.24 21.27 18.57
C ILE A 78 24.23 20.36 17.81
N LYS A 79 24.47 20.60 16.52
CA LYS A 79 25.36 19.80 15.66
C LYS A 79 24.93 18.33 15.56
N VAL A 80 23.62 18.06 15.56
CA VAL A 80 23.09 16.72 15.30
C VAL A 80 23.39 16.34 13.85
N SER A 81 23.97 15.16 13.65
CA SER A 81 24.32 14.70 12.30
C SER A 81 23.09 14.42 11.44
N ASP A 82 23.22 14.61 10.13
CA ASP A 82 22.15 14.36 9.17
C ASP A 82 21.58 12.93 9.25
N SER A 83 22.41 11.93 9.52
CA SER A 83 21.94 10.55 9.69
C SER A 83 20.97 10.42 10.87
N VAL A 84 21.26 11.08 11.99
CA VAL A 84 20.39 11.06 13.17
C VAL A 84 19.12 11.88 12.93
N LEU A 85 19.25 13.07 12.34
CA LEU A 85 18.09 13.89 11.96
C LEU A 85 17.17 13.13 11.00
N TRP A 86 17.72 12.44 10.01
CA TRP A 86 16.94 11.65 9.08
C TRP A 86 16.20 10.48 9.73
N ASN A 87 16.82 9.80 10.70
CA ASN A 87 16.13 8.76 11.48
C ASN A 87 14.93 9.34 12.23
N ILE A 88 15.09 10.51 12.85
CA ILE A 88 13.98 11.21 13.51
C ILE A 88 12.88 11.56 12.51
N LEU A 89 13.22 12.09 11.34
CA LEU A 89 12.25 12.40 10.29
C LEU A 89 11.51 11.15 9.80
N THR A 90 12.20 10.01 9.73
CA THR A 90 11.60 8.71 9.40
C THR A 90 10.61 8.26 10.48
N ASP A 91 10.93 8.45 11.76
CA ASP A 91 10.01 8.17 12.87
C ASP A 91 8.78 9.09 12.82
N LEU A 92 8.97 10.38 12.55
CA LEU A 92 7.88 11.35 12.41
C LEU A 92 6.98 11.01 11.22
N GLN A 93 7.56 10.56 10.11
CA GLN A 93 6.83 10.07 8.94
C GLN A 93 5.99 8.83 9.31
N GLY A 94 6.59 7.85 10.00
CA GLY A 94 5.90 6.64 10.44
C GLY A 94 4.74 6.92 11.40
N ALA A 95 4.92 7.90 12.28
CA ALA A 95 3.88 8.39 13.19
C ALA A 95 2.87 9.34 12.53
N ARG A 96 3.05 9.68 11.25
CA ARG A 96 2.21 10.64 10.49
C ARG A 96 2.10 12.00 11.18
N SER A 97 3.20 12.48 11.76
CA SER A 97 3.23 13.78 12.42
C SER A 97 3.01 14.92 11.43
N SER A 98 2.15 15.87 11.77
CA SER A 98 1.94 17.09 10.97
C SER A 98 3.23 17.89 10.78
N ALA A 99 4.17 17.81 11.73
CA ALA A 99 5.49 18.43 11.63
C ALA A 99 6.31 17.91 10.45
N TYR A 100 6.25 16.61 10.14
CA TYR A 100 6.96 16.03 9.00
C TYR A 100 6.44 16.60 7.67
N TYR A 101 5.13 16.70 7.51
CA TYR A 101 4.52 17.25 6.30
C TYR A 101 4.83 18.74 6.12
N ARG A 102 4.87 19.52 7.20
CA ARG A 102 5.33 20.93 7.16
C ARG A 102 6.79 21.01 6.72
N LEU A 103 7.66 20.21 7.30
CA LEU A 103 9.08 20.14 6.91
C LEU A 103 9.27 19.77 5.44
N MET A 104 8.45 18.87 4.92
CA MET A 104 8.49 18.48 3.50
C MET A 104 8.01 19.61 2.59
N ASN A 105 6.95 20.33 2.97
CA ASN A 105 6.42 21.46 2.20
C ASN A 105 7.37 22.66 2.21
N GLU A 106 8.08 22.88 3.32
CA GLU A 106 9.02 23.99 3.52
C GLU A 106 10.50 23.52 3.41
N ALA A 107 10.77 22.48 2.63
CA ALA A 107 12.09 21.86 2.52
C ALA A 107 13.18 22.87 2.06
N GLU A 108 12.80 23.88 1.28
CA GLU A 108 13.65 24.98 0.82
C GLU A 108 14.27 25.79 1.96
N ALA A 109 13.58 25.89 3.11
CA ALA A 109 14.03 26.64 4.27
C ALA A 109 14.95 25.83 5.21
N VAL A 110 15.17 24.54 4.92
CA VAL A 110 16.06 23.68 5.72
C VAL A 110 17.53 24.01 5.43
N GLY A 111 18.32 24.26 6.48
CA GLY A 111 19.72 24.66 6.41
C GLY A 111 20.65 23.51 6.02
N SER A 112 20.45 22.32 6.59
CA SER A 112 21.20 21.12 6.21
C SER A 112 20.85 20.71 4.77
N VAL A 113 21.87 20.76 3.89
CA VAL A 113 21.71 20.38 2.48
C VAL A 113 21.30 18.91 2.34
N GLY A 114 21.91 18.01 3.11
CA GLY A 114 21.61 16.59 3.03
C GLY A 114 20.17 16.29 3.41
N ILE A 115 19.67 16.91 4.48
CA ILE A 115 18.27 16.78 4.90
C ILE A 115 17.31 17.45 3.91
N LYS A 116 17.64 18.66 3.44
CA LYS A 116 16.90 19.36 2.40
C LYS A 116 16.72 18.49 1.15
N LEU A 117 17.81 17.91 0.63
CA LEU A 117 17.76 17.01 -0.52
C LEU A 117 16.84 15.81 -0.26
N GLN A 118 16.93 15.16 0.91
CA GLN A 118 16.05 14.05 1.22
C GLN A 118 14.57 14.43 1.27
N LEU A 119 14.24 15.57 1.90
CA LEU A 119 12.87 16.07 1.97
C LEU A 119 12.33 16.41 0.58
N LEU A 120 13.12 17.08 -0.26
CA LEU A 120 12.78 17.37 -1.65
C LEU A 120 12.56 16.10 -2.47
N ILE A 121 13.47 15.13 -2.38
CA ILE A 121 13.34 13.84 -3.07
C ILE A 121 12.05 13.13 -2.62
N LYS A 122 11.75 13.08 -1.32
CA LYS A 122 10.51 12.49 -0.82
C LYS A 122 9.28 13.22 -1.34
N ARG A 123 9.28 14.56 -1.31
CA ARG A 123 8.20 15.39 -1.85
C ARG A 123 7.93 15.06 -3.32
N TYR A 124 8.96 15.00 -4.15
CA TYR A 124 8.82 14.73 -5.58
C TYR A 124 8.46 13.27 -5.90
N LEU A 125 8.93 12.31 -5.10
CA LEU A 125 8.51 10.92 -5.23
C LEU A 125 7.02 10.73 -4.91
N LEU A 126 6.47 11.53 -4.00
CA LEU A 126 5.05 11.49 -3.62
C LEU A 126 4.14 12.25 -4.59
N ASN A 127 4.68 13.17 -5.39
CA ASN A 127 3.91 13.95 -6.34
C ASN A 127 3.90 13.26 -7.73
N PRO A 128 2.78 12.68 -8.19
CA PRO A 128 2.72 11.98 -9.47
C PRO A 128 2.98 12.90 -10.67
N SER A 129 2.54 14.15 -10.61
CA SER A 129 2.66 15.15 -11.69
C SER A 129 4.09 15.70 -11.86
N SER A 130 4.98 15.46 -10.90
CA SER A 130 6.38 15.89 -11.00
C SER A 130 7.11 15.14 -12.12
N LYS A 131 7.57 15.90 -13.14
CA LYS A 131 8.34 15.44 -14.30
C LYS A 131 9.83 15.80 -14.14
N GLU A 132 10.56 15.87 -15.25
CA GLU A 132 11.99 16.17 -15.31
C GLU A 132 12.43 17.45 -14.56
N GLU A 133 11.56 18.46 -14.47
CA GLU A 133 11.82 19.70 -13.71
C GLU A 133 12.22 19.43 -12.25
N CYS A 134 11.64 18.42 -11.61
CA CYS A 134 12.00 18.09 -10.24
C CYS A 134 13.44 17.54 -10.13
N LEU A 135 13.92 16.84 -11.16
CA LEU A 135 15.29 16.36 -11.22
C LEU A 135 16.27 17.52 -11.38
N LEU A 136 15.94 18.52 -12.21
CA LEU A 136 16.75 19.75 -12.34
C LEU A 136 16.84 20.51 -11.02
N ALA A 137 15.72 20.69 -10.30
CA ALA A 137 15.71 21.36 -9.01
C ALA A 137 16.62 20.65 -7.98
N VAL A 138 16.51 19.32 -7.89
CA VAL A 138 17.36 18.51 -7.00
C VAL A 138 18.83 18.52 -7.45
N TYR A 139 19.07 18.48 -8.77
CA TYR A 139 20.41 18.48 -9.33
C TYR A 139 21.16 19.78 -9.08
N ASN A 140 20.51 20.93 -9.20
CA ASN A 140 21.15 22.22 -8.92
C ASN A 140 21.67 22.27 -7.48
N ILE A 141 20.87 21.83 -6.51
CA ILE A 141 21.27 21.76 -5.09
C ILE A 141 22.41 20.75 -4.89
N TYR A 142 22.37 19.61 -5.60
CA TYR A 142 23.42 18.59 -5.53
C TYR A 142 24.75 19.07 -6.12
N LYS A 143 24.71 19.71 -7.29
CA LYS A 143 25.89 20.17 -8.04
C LYS A 143 26.69 21.22 -7.29
N ASP A 144 25.99 22.17 -6.64
CA ASP A 144 26.61 23.27 -5.89
C ASP A 144 27.43 22.79 -4.66
N ARG A 145 27.42 21.47 -4.38
CA ARG A 145 28.08 20.85 -3.22
C ARG A 145 28.93 19.64 -3.57
N GLN A 146 29.32 19.46 -4.84
CA GLN A 146 30.30 18.44 -5.22
C GLN A 146 31.60 18.62 -4.43
N GLY A 147 31.93 17.62 -3.59
CA GLY A 147 33.12 17.63 -2.72
C GLY A 147 32.83 17.36 -1.23
N VAL A 148 31.57 17.43 -0.78
CA VAL A 148 31.22 17.10 0.61
C VAL A 148 30.98 15.59 0.75
N THR A 149 31.84 14.91 1.50
CA THR A 149 31.76 13.46 1.83
C THR A 149 30.40 13.03 2.43
N ALA A 150 29.60 14.01 2.89
CA ALA A 150 28.29 13.83 3.52
C ALA A 150 27.17 13.39 2.56
N LEU A 151 27.33 13.40 1.23
CA LEU A 151 26.21 13.08 0.31
C LEU A 151 26.04 11.58 0.00
N SER A 152 26.88 10.70 0.55
CA SER A 152 26.78 9.25 0.31
C SER A 152 25.42 8.67 0.74
N PHE A 153 24.83 9.18 1.84
CA PHE A 153 23.54 8.69 2.34
C PHE A 153 22.33 9.10 1.48
N VAL A 154 22.45 10.14 0.64
CA VAL A 154 21.35 10.57 -0.26
C VAL A 154 21.36 9.87 -1.62
N ARG A 155 22.47 9.24 -2.00
CA ARG A 155 22.63 8.58 -3.32
C ARG A 155 21.55 7.56 -3.62
N GLY A 156 21.16 6.73 -2.63
CA GLY A 156 20.08 5.77 -2.79
C GLY A 156 18.73 6.44 -3.08
N ALA A 157 18.43 7.55 -2.40
CA ALA A 157 17.20 8.32 -2.63
C ALA A 157 17.22 8.98 -4.02
N LEU A 158 18.36 9.56 -4.43
CA LEU A 158 18.55 10.16 -5.75
C LEU A 158 18.39 9.15 -6.90
N ALA A 159 19.04 7.99 -6.80
CA ALA A 159 18.85 6.91 -7.77
C ALA A 159 17.38 6.52 -7.90
N THR A 160 16.66 6.44 -6.77
CA THR A 160 15.23 6.14 -6.78
C THR A 160 14.44 7.23 -7.50
N LEU A 161 14.71 8.51 -7.22
CA LEU A 161 14.05 9.64 -7.90
C LEU A 161 14.29 9.60 -9.40
N VAL A 162 15.54 9.39 -9.84
CA VAL A 162 15.89 9.29 -11.27
C VAL A 162 15.13 8.16 -11.94
N LEU A 163 15.16 6.96 -11.36
CA LEU A 163 14.51 5.78 -11.94
C LEU A 163 12.98 5.90 -12.03
N GLU A 164 12.37 6.69 -11.14
CA GLU A 164 10.92 6.96 -11.13
C GLU A 164 10.51 8.10 -12.06
N LYS A 165 11.31 9.17 -12.12
CA LYS A 165 10.87 10.46 -12.71
C LYS A 165 11.56 10.84 -14.01
N ALA A 166 12.76 10.33 -14.28
CA ALA A 166 13.46 10.67 -15.51
C ALA A 166 12.75 10.06 -16.73
N PRO A 167 12.78 10.73 -17.89
CA PRO A 167 12.45 10.08 -19.16
C PRO A 167 13.34 8.85 -19.34
N VAL A 168 12.78 7.75 -19.86
CA VAL A 168 13.48 6.45 -19.86
C VAL A 168 14.78 6.51 -20.66
N GLN A 169 14.78 7.26 -21.77
CA GLN A 169 15.95 7.47 -22.63
C GLN A 169 17.09 8.20 -21.89
N ASP A 170 16.76 9.03 -20.90
CA ASP A 170 17.72 9.91 -20.21
C ASP A 170 18.17 9.37 -18.84
N ILE A 171 17.67 8.20 -18.43
CA ILE A 171 18.00 7.61 -17.12
C ILE A 171 19.51 7.48 -16.92
N LYS A 172 20.25 7.05 -17.95
CA LYS A 172 21.70 6.91 -17.84
C LYS A 172 22.37 8.27 -17.61
N ILE A 173 21.95 9.29 -18.36
CA ILE A 173 22.45 10.66 -18.27
C ILE A 173 22.18 11.23 -16.87
N TRP A 174 20.97 11.04 -16.36
CA TRP A 174 20.59 11.52 -15.04
C TRP A 174 21.32 10.80 -13.91
N LEU A 175 21.51 9.48 -13.99
CA LEU A 175 22.31 8.75 -13.02
C LEU A 175 23.77 9.22 -13.02
N GLU A 176 24.35 9.46 -14.19
CA GLU A 176 25.72 9.99 -14.35
C GLU A 176 25.85 11.40 -13.76
N LYS A 177 24.87 12.29 -13.97
CA LYS A 177 24.83 13.63 -13.34
C LYS A 177 24.91 13.58 -11.81
N PHE A 178 24.38 12.53 -11.17
CA PHE A 178 24.44 12.34 -9.72
C PHE A 178 25.61 11.46 -9.25
N ASP A 179 26.57 11.18 -10.13
CA ASP A 179 27.71 10.29 -9.86
C ASP A 179 27.28 8.86 -9.45
N ILE A 180 26.17 8.38 -10.01
CA ILE A 180 25.60 7.05 -9.74
C ILE A 180 25.82 6.15 -10.95
N ALA A 181 26.69 5.16 -10.81
CA ALA A 181 26.83 4.13 -11.84
C ALA A 181 25.55 3.28 -11.92
N VAL A 182 25.15 2.88 -13.14
CA VAL A 182 24.05 1.90 -13.36
C VAL A 182 24.29 0.60 -12.59
N GLY A 183 25.56 0.19 -12.40
CA GLY A 183 25.90 -0.98 -11.58
C GLY A 183 25.67 -0.77 -10.08
N GLY A 184 25.66 0.48 -9.61
CA GLY A 184 25.56 0.86 -8.20
C GLY A 184 24.14 0.96 -7.65
N ILE A 185 23.11 0.80 -8.48
CA ILE A 185 21.72 0.75 -8.00
C ILE A 185 21.41 -0.61 -7.38
N THR A 186 20.56 -0.61 -6.35
CA THR A 186 20.14 -1.81 -5.61
C THR A 186 19.16 -2.68 -6.40
N ASP A 187 18.99 -3.95 -6.00
CA ASP A 187 17.99 -4.84 -6.62
C ASP A 187 16.57 -4.31 -6.53
N SER A 188 16.19 -3.69 -5.41
CA SER A 188 14.86 -3.07 -5.26
C SER A 188 14.65 -1.96 -6.30
N GLN A 189 15.68 -1.15 -6.54
CA GLN A 189 15.67 -0.10 -7.56
C GLN A 189 15.60 -0.68 -8.98
N ARG A 190 16.37 -1.75 -9.26
CA ARG A 190 16.31 -2.46 -10.56
C ARG A 190 14.91 -2.99 -10.83
N LEU A 191 14.33 -3.72 -9.87
CA LEU A 191 12.99 -4.29 -9.99
C LEU A 191 11.93 -3.21 -10.19
N ARG A 192 11.99 -2.12 -9.41
CA ARG A 192 11.04 -1.02 -9.52
C ARG A 192 11.12 -0.35 -10.89
N PHE A 193 12.33 -0.08 -11.37
CA PHE A 193 12.54 0.50 -12.69
C PHE A 193 12.04 -0.41 -13.81
N LEU A 194 12.37 -1.70 -13.77
CA LEU A 194 11.88 -2.67 -14.76
C LEU A 194 10.35 -2.79 -14.72
N SER A 195 9.74 -2.73 -13.53
CA SER A 195 8.29 -2.68 -13.38
C SER A 195 7.68 -1.44 -14.03
N ARG A 196 8.30 -0.26 -13.85
CA ARG A 196 7.88 0.98 -14.53
C ARG A 196 7.91 0.84 -16.05
N LEU A 197 8.96 0.24 -16.60
CA LEU A 197 9.08 0.01 -18.05
C LEU A 197 8.02 -0.96 -18.57
N ALA A 198 7.76 -2.05 -17.83
CA ALA A 198 6.74 -3.03 -18.17
C ALA A 198 5.34 -2.38 -18.19
N LEU A 199 5.01 -1.63 -17.14
CA LEU A 199 3.74 -0.91 -17.01
C LEU A 199 3.54 0.16 -18.09
N GLY A 200 4.61 0.87 -18.46
CA GLY A 200 4.55 1.93 -19.47
C GLY A 200 4.47 1.42 -20.92
N GLY A 201 4.40 0.11 -21.16
CA GLY A 201 4.29 -0.46 -22.51
C GLY A 201 5.56 -0.33 -23.38
N ASN A 202 6.68 0.15 -22.83
CA ASN A 202 7.93 0.38 -23.56
C ASN A 202 8.72 -0.92 -23.76
N LYS A 203 8.18 -1.88 -24.53
CA LYS A 203 8.70 -3.25 -24.67
C LYS A 203 10.18 -3.32 -25.09
N ASP A 204 10.61 -2.47 -26.02
CA ASP A 204 11.99 -2.49 -26.51
C ASP A 204 12.99 -1.97 -25.47
N GLN A 205 12.63 -0.90 -24.77
CA GLN A 205 13.42 -0.37 -23.66
C GLN A 205 13.45 -1.36 -22.49
N PHE A 206 12.32 -2.01 -22.18
CA PHE A 206 12.25 -3.08 -21.18
C PHE A 206 13.26 -4.19 -21.50
N ARG A 207 13.24 -4.72 -22.74
CA ARG A 207 14.17 -5.78 -23.18
C ARG A 207 15.64 -5.32 -23.11
N CYS A 208 15.93 -4.08 -23.49
CA CYS A 208 17.28 -3.52 -23.42
C CYS A 208 17.79 -3.47 -21.97
N TRP A 209 16.97 -2.95 -21.05
CA TRP A 209 17.33 -2.82 -19.64
C TRP A 209 17.31 -4.15 -18.89
N GLU A 210 16.41 -5.07 -19.23
CA GLU A 210 16.39 -6.45 -18.74
C GLU A 210 17.73 -7.14 -18.96
N LYS A 211 18.28 -7.07 -20.18
CA LYS A 211 19.60 -7.66 -20.49
C LYS A 211 20.74 -7.06 -19.66
N LYS A 212 20.65 -5.76 -19.34
CA LYS A 212 21.67 -5.04 -18.56
C LYS A 212 21.58 -5.29 -17.06
N LEU A 213 20.36 -5.43 -16.52
CA LEU A 213 20.11 -5.43 -15.08
C LEU A 213 19.90 -6.84 -14.51
N SER A 214 19.23 -7.73 -15.25
CA SER A 214 18.89 -9.08 -14.76
C SER A 214 20.08 -9.96 -14.35
N PRO A 215 21.25 -9.94 -15.03
CA PRO A 215 22.37 -10.79 -14.63
C PRO A 215 22.95 -10.44 -13.25
N LYS A 216 22.66 -9.23 -12.75
CA LYS A 216 23.18 -8.70 -11.48
C LYS A 216 22.21 -8.88 -10.31
N LEU A 217 21.02 -9.46 -10.54
CA LEU A 217 20.04 -9.71 -9.49
C LEU A 217 20.44 -10.92 -8.65
N PHE A 218 20.25 -10.81 -7.33
CA PHE A 218 20.33 -11.95 -6.43
C PHE A 218 19.28 -13.01 -6.81
N ALA A 219 19.57 -14.29 -6.53
CA ALA A 219 18.72 -15.42 -6.92
C ALA A 219 17.24 -15.22 -6.55
N SER A 220 16.98 -14.85 -5.30
CA SER A 220 15.62 -14.56 -4.78
C SER A 220 14.92 -13.37 -5.45
N ASN A 221 15.66 -12.41 -6.02
CA ASN A 221 15.09 -11.32 -6.81
C ASN A 221 14.87 -11.69 -8.27
N LYS A 222 15.50 -12.76 -8.78
CA LYS A 222 15.24 -13.28 -10.13
C LYS A 222 13.81 -13.77 -10.26
N LEU A 223 13.23 -14.36 -9.21
CA LEU A 223 11.83 -14.80 -9.23
C LEU A 223 10.85 -13.63 -9.36
N LYS A 224 11.07 -12.55 -8.58
CA LYS A 224 10.30 -11.30 -8.72
C LYS A 224 10.47 -10.67 -10.10
N PHE A 225 11.68 -10.75 -10.63
CA PHE A 225 11.98 -10.28 -11.97
C PHE A 225 11.23 -11.09 -13.05
N SER A 226 11.20 -12.42 -12.94
CA SER A 226 10.45 -13.29 -13.85
C SER A 226 8.96 -12.95 -13.84
N LEU A 227 8.37 -12.67 -12.67
CA LEU A 227 6.98 -12.20 -12.57
C LEU A 227 6.74 -10.94 -13.41
N ILE A 228 7.62 -9.95 -13.31
CA ILE A 228 7.53 -8.70 -14.10
C ILE A 228 7.73 -8.98 -15.60
N SER A 229 8.73 -9.80 -15.95
CA SER A 229 9.09 -10.09 -17.34
C SER A 229 8.01 -10.88 -18.07
N PHE A 230 7.44 -11.90 -17.42
CA PHE A 230 6.34 -12.68 -17.99
C PHE A 230 5.09 -11.83 -18.20
N TRP A 231 4.81 -10.91 -17.28
CA TRP A 231 3.72 -9.96 -17.47
C TRP A 231 3.96 -9.03 -18.66
N ALA A 232 5.14 -8.41 -18.74
CA ALA A 232 5.49 -7.50 -19.85
C ALA A 232 5.39 -8.17 -21.24
N ARG A 233 5.51 -9.51 -21.29
CA ARG A 233 5.50 -10.31 -22.52
C ARG A 233 4.15 -10.97 -22.82
N ASN A 234 3.16 -10.88 -21.92
CA ASN A 234 1.92 -11.67 -22.00
C ASN A 234 2.21 -13.16 -22.19
N GLU A 235 3.10 -13.69 -21.38
CA GLU A 235 3.59 -15.07 -21.48
C GLU A 235 2.50 -16.06 -21.05
N VAL A 236 1.89 -16.78 -22.00
CA VAL A 236 0.87 -17.79 -21.71
C VAL A 236 1.44 -18.93 -20.85
N GLY A 237 0.71 -19.32 -19.80
CA GLY A 237 1.15 -20.34 -18.85
C GLY A 237 2.22 -19.84 -17.87
N ALA A 238 2.43 -18.52 -17.80
CA ALA A 238 3.35 -17.90 -16.86
C ALA A 238 3.02 -18.24 -15.40
N PHE A 239 1.73 -18.34 -15.04
CA PHE A 239 1.33 -18.72 -13.68
C PHE A 239 1.99 -20.04 -13.25
N THR A 240 1.82 -21.11 -14.04
CA THR A 240 2.37 -22.44 -13.74
C THR A 240 3.90 -22.43 -13.71
N LYS A 241 4.55 -21.68 -14.62
CA LYS A 241 6.02 -21.52 -14.62
C LYS A 241 6.50 -20.85 -13.34
N LEU A 242 5.88 -19.74 -12.94
CA LEU A 242 6.23 -19.00 -11.72
C LEU A 242 5.96 -19.80 -10.46
N GLU A 243 4.84 -20.52 -10.41
CA GLU A 243 4.52 -21.44 -9.33
C GLU A 243 5.60 -22.52 -9.17
N SER A 244 6.00 -23.14 -10.29
CA SER A 244 7.05 -24.17 -10.31
C SER A 244 8.39 -23.61 -9.83
N MET A 245 8.76 -22.41 -10.30
CA MET A 245 9.97 -21.73 -9.84
C MET A 245 9.93 -21.44 -8.33
N PHE A 246 8.81 -20.94 -7.83
CA PHE A 246 8.64 -20.62 -6.41
C PHE A 246 8.71 -21.84 -5.50
N ILE A 247 8.10 -22.96 -5.90
CA ILE A 247 8.12 -24.21 -5.12
C ILE A 247 9.54 -24.78 -5.01
N ASN A 248 10.37 -24.56 -6.04
CA ASN A 248 11.77 -25.00 -6.06
C ASN A 248 12.71 -24.08 -5.26
N GLU A 249 12.24 -22.94 -4.76
CA GLU A 249 13.02 -22.12 -3.83
C GLU A 249 13.14 -22.83 -2.48
N ASP A 250 14.35 -22.89 -1.93
CA ASP A 250 14.60 -23.53 -0.63
C ASP A 250 14.33 -22.55 0.54
N ILE A 251 13.07 -22.13 0.70
CA ILE A 251 12.64 -21.18 1.72
C ILE A 251 11.42 -21.71 2.48
N TRP A 252 11.20 -21.24 3.71
CA TRP A 252 10.05 -21.69 4.51
C TRP A 252 8.71 -21.46 3.79
N LEU A 253 8.57 -20.30 3.14
CA LEU A 253 7.31 -19.89 2.52
C LEU A 253 6.91 -20.78 1.33
N SER A 254 7.86 -21.24 0.52
CA SER A 254 7.60 -22.15 -0.60
C SER A 254 7.14 -23.52 -0.10
N ARG A 255 7.75 -24.03 0.97
CA ARG A 255 7.35 -25.27 1.63
C ARG A 255 5.94 -25.17 2.22
N GLN A 256 5.61 -24.06 2.89
CA GLN A 256 4.25 -23.84 3.40
C GLN A 256 3.22 -23.78 2.27
N TYR A 257 3.54 -23.06 1.19
CA TYR A 257 2.66 -23.01 0.02
C TYR A 257 2.44 -24.41 -0.56
N LEU A 258 3.52 -25.18 -0.79
CA LEU A 258 3.45 -26.52 -1.36
C LEU A 258 2.61 -27.47 -0.51
N ILE A 259 2.77 -27.44 0.82
CA ILE A 259 2.12 -28.40 1.72
C ILE A 259 0.67 -28.01 2.02
N SER A 260 0.41 -26.73 2.31
CA SER A 260 -0.86 -26.29 2.89
C SER A 260 -1.77 -25.55 1.93
N ILE A 261 -1.25 -25.02 0.81
CA ILE A 261 -2.01 -24.11 -0.05
C ILE A 261 -2.22 -24.69 -1.45
N LYS A 262 -1.15 -25.12 -2.11
CA LYS A 262 -1.18 -25.64 -3.48
C LYS A 262 -2.22 -26.76 -3.70
N PRO A 263 -2.42 -27.73 -2.79
CA PRO A 263 -3.43 -28.77 -2.98
C PRO A 263 -4.84 -28.21 -3.22
N HIS A 264 -5.17 -27.06 -2.65
CA HIS A 264 -6.48 -26.41 -2.85
C HIS A 264 -6.60 -25.76 -4.23
N PHE A 265 -5.51 -25.21 -4.76
CA PHE A 265 -5.46 -24.69 -6.13
C PHE A 265 -5.52 -25.82 -7.16
N ASP A 266 -4.87 -26.95 -6.90
CA ASP A 266 -4.85 -28.10 -7.80
C ASP A 266 -6.22 -28.79 -7.92
N GLN A 267 -7.12 -28.57 -6.95
CA GLN A 267 -8.51 -29.07 -6.99
C GLN A 267 -9.45 -28.22 -7.87
N VAL A 268 -9.01 -27.05 -8.32
CA VAL A 268 -9.85 -26.15 -9.13
C VAL A 268 -9.94 -26.71 -10.55
N LEU A 269 -11.17 -26.91 -11.03
CA LEU A 269 -11.40 -27.39 -12.40
C LEU A 269 -10.77 -26.43 -13.43
N ILE A 270 -10.13 -26.98 -14.47
CA ILE A 270 -9.45 -26.19 -15.52
C ILE A 270 -10.37 -25.13 -16.14
N LYS A 271 -11.65 -25.45 -16.35
CA LYS A 271 -12.65 -24.52 -16.90
C LYS A 271 -12.97 -23.34 -15.97
N ASN A 272 -12.72 -23.50 -14.68
CA ASN A 272 -12.97 -22.50 -13.65
C ASN A 272 -11.70 -21.71 -13.28
N ASN A 273 -10.53 -22.11 -13.78
CA ASN A 273 -9.25 -21.50 -13.41
C ASN A 273 -8.88 -20.33 -14.34
N PHE A 274 -8.92 -19.11 -13.80
CA PHE A 274 -8.54 -17.86 -14.46
C PHE A 274 -7.32 -17.19 -13.81
N LEU A 275 -6.48 -17.94 -13.09
CA LEU A 275 -5.29 -17.40 -12.42
C LEU A 275 -4.22 -16.87 -13.39
N ASP A 276 -4.22 -17.36 -14.64
CA ASP A 276 -3.32 -16.91 -15.70
C ASP A 276 -3.88 -15.70 -16.49
N ALA A 277 -5.06 -15.17 -16.12
CA ALA A 277 -5.72 -14.09 -16.87
C ALA A 277 -4.88 -12.80 -16.98
N ARG A 278 -3.99 -12.53 -16.00
CA ARG A 278 -3.03 -11.42 -16.06
C ARG A 278 -2.07 -11.52 -17.26
N PHE A 279 -1.73 -12.75 -17.66
CA PHE A 279 -0.73 -13.03 -18.68
C PHE A 279 -1.34 -13.40 -20.03
N SER A 280 -2.64 -13.71 -20.06
CA SER A 280 -3.34 -14.14 -21.27
C SER A 280 -4.52 -13.23 -21.59
N SER A 281 -4.34 -12.37 -22.60
CA SER A 281 -5.42 -11.50 -23.10
C SER A 281 -6.67 -12.28 -23.51
N ALA A 282 -6.50 -13.49 -24.05
CA ALA A 282 -7.62 -14.36 -24.40
C ALA A 282 -8.41 -14.84 -23.17
N ARG A 283 -7.72 -15.24 -22.09
CA ARG A 283 -8.39 -15.63 -20.82
C ARG A 283 -9.05 -14.43 -20.15
N LEU A 284 -8.41 -13.27 -20.19
CA LEU A 284 -8.99 -12.03 -19.70
C LEU A 284 -10.26 -11.67 -20.46
N GLU A 285 -10.24 -11.78 -21.79
CA GLU A 285 -11.41 -11.50 -22.62
C GLU A 285 -12.55 -12.49 -22.36
N GLN A 286 -12.25 -13.78 -22.18
CA GLN A 286 -13.24 -14.77 -21.76
C GLN A 286 -13.91 -14.39 -20.43
N LEU A 287 -13.13 -13.91 -19.46
CA LEU A 287 -13.66 -13.47 -18.18
C LEU A 287 -14.54 -12.22 -18.32
N LYS A 288 -14.12 -11.24 -19.12
CA LYS A 288 -14.91 -10.04 -19.45
C LYS A 288 -16.22 -10.41 -20.12
N CYS A 289 -16.18 -11.23 -21.18
CA CYS A 289 -17.35 -11.73 -21.89
C CYS A 289 -18.33 -12.45 -20.96
N LEU A 290 -17.84 -13.26 -20.02
CA LEU A 290 -18.68 -13.95 -19.03
C LEU A 290 -19.44 -12.96 -18.15
N ILE A 291 -18.76 -11.92 -17.63
CA ILE A 291 -19.39 -10.88 -16.81
C ILE A 291 -20.43 -10.10 -17.63
N LEU A 292 -20.08 -9.67 -18.85
CA LEU A 292 -21.01 -8.94 -19.73
C LEU A 292 -22.22 -9.79 -20.10
N GLY A 293 -22.03 -11.10 -20.33
CA GLY A 293 -23.12 -12.05 -20.56
C GLY A 293 -24.12 -12.06 -19.40
N LYS A 294 -23.65 -12.06 -18.16
CA LYS A 294 -24.53 -12.01 -16.98
C LYS A 294 -25.34 -10.71 -16.87
N ILE A 295 -24.74 -9.59 -17.28
CA ILE A 295 -25.43 -8.29 -17.35
C ILE A 295 -26.52 -8.34 -18.43
N ILE A 296 -26.21 -8.87 -19.62
CA ILE A 296 -27.14 -9.00 -20.75
C ILE A 296 -28.31 -9.92 -20.38
N ASP A 297 -28.01 -11.06 -19.76
CA ASP A 297 -28.99 -12.05 -19.32
C ASP A 297 -29.79 -11.57 -18.10
N GLN A 298 -29.38 -10.46 -17.49
CA GLN A 298 -30.00 -9.86 -16.29
C GLN A 298 -30.07 -10.84 -15.10
N VAL A 299 -29.05 -11.68 -14.97
CA VAL A 299 -28.95 -12.68 -13.91
C VAL A 299 -28.01 -12.17 -12.82
N GLY A 300 -28.40 -12.38 -11.57
CA GLY A 300 -27.58 -12.05 -10.41
C GLY A 300 -26.20 -12.68 -10.51
N PHE A 301 -25.16 -11.90 -10.20
CA PHE A 301 -23.78 -12.35 -10.34
C PHE A 301 -22.85 -11.63 -9.36
N ALA A 302 -22.07 -12.38 -8.58
CA ALA A 302 -21.20 -11.86 -7.53
C ALA A 302 -19.72 -12.08 -7.86
N TYR A 303 -18.98 -10.98 -7.97
CA TYR A 303 -17.53 -11.00 -8.06
C TYR A 303 -16.90 -10.42 -6.78
N ILE A 304 -16.31 -11.31 -5.99
CA ILE A 304 -15.75 -11.03 -4.65
C ILE A 304 -14.25 -11.30 -4.67
N ARG A 305 -13.42 -10.38 -4.15
CA ARG A 305 -11.96 -10.57 -4.06
C ARG A 305 -11.46 -10.53 -2.62
N LEU A 306 -10.52 -11.39 -2.25
CA LEU A 306 -9.97 -11.46 -0.91
C LEU A 306 -8.51 -11.01 -0.93
N GLY A 307 -8.20 -9.83 -0.40
CA GLY A 307 -6.84 -9.35 -0.21
C GLY A 307 -6.32 -9.73 1.19
N ASP A 308 -5.14 -9.22 1.56
CA ASP A 308 -4.57 -9.46 2.90
C ASP A 308 -5.45 -8.87 4.02
N GLY A 309 -6.19 -7.81 3.69
CA GLY A 309 -7.20 -7.18 4.54
C GLY A 309 -8.21 -8.19 5.08
N GLU A 310 -8.78 -8.98 4.17
CA GLU A 310 -9.87 -9.92 4.41
C GLU A 310 -9.51 -11.10 5.32
N SER A 311 -8.24 -11.24 5.73
CA SER A 311 -7.86 -12.15 6.83
C SER A 311 -8.68 -11.92 8.11
N TYR A 312 -9.13 -10.67 8.33
CA TYR A 312 -10.03 -10.29 9.42
C TYR A 312 -11.31 -11.14 9.48
N GLY A 313 -11.87 -11.49 8.32
CA GLY A 313 -13.13 -12.23 8.22
C GLY A 313 -13.04 -13.68 8.70
N PHE A 314 -11.83 -14.24 8.77
CA PHE A 314 -11.57 -15.61 9.22
C PHE A 314 -11.24 -15.69 10.72
N GLY A 315 -11.21 -14.56 11.43
CA GLY A 315 -10.92 -14.51 12.87
C GLY A 315 -9.48 -14.89 13.24
N GLU A 316 -9.27 -15.21 14.51
CA GLU A 316 -7.96 -15.63 15.01
C GLU A 316 -7.60 -17.04 14.51
N ASN A 317 -6.33 -17.23 14.14
CA ASN A 317 -5.78 -18.49 13.67
C ASN A 317 -4.25 -18.53 13.89
N LYS A 318 -3.56 -19.52 13.32
CA LYS A 318 -2.09 -19.63 13.48
C LYS A 318 -1.31 -18.41 12.96
N TYR A 319 -1.84 -17.69 11.96
CA TYR A 319 -1.21 -16.54 11.33
C TYR A 319 -1.65 -15.19 11.88
N ILE A 320 -2.83 -15.10 12.50
CA ILE A 320 -3.47 -13.87 12.97
C ILE A 320 -3.95 -14.04 14.41
N ASP A 321 -3.59 -13.10 15.27
CA ASP A 321 -4.14 -13.01 16.63
C ASP A 321 -5.05 -11.77 16.79
N CYS A 322 -5.62 -11.62 17.99
CA CYS A 322 -6.42 -10.48 18.39
C CYS A 322 -5.77 -9.12 18.04
N ALA A 323 -4.45 -8.96 18.23
CA ALA A 323 -3.78 -7.70 17.89
C ALA A 323 -3.78 -7.44 16.37
N GLY A 324 -3.69 -8.50 15.57
CA GLY A 324 -3.88 -8.44 14.12
C GLY A 324 -5.29 -7.98 13.72
N LEU A 325 -6.32 -8.51 14.38
CA LEU A 325 -7.71 -8.11 14.15
C LEU A 325 -7.93 -6.64 14.48
N LEU A 326 -7.59 -6.22 15.71
CA LEU A 326 -7.77 -4.83 16.17
C LEU A 326 -7.00 -3.83 15.29
N ARG A 327 -5.82 -4.20 14.80
CA ARG A 327 -5.07 -3.39 13.84
C ARG A 327 -5.89 -3.12 12.57
N GLN A 328 -6.60 -4.10 12.04
CA GLN A 328 -7.40 -3.92 10.83
C GLN A 328 -8.62 -3.04 11.09
N GLU A 329 -9.26 -3.15 12.24
CA GLU A 329 -10.36 -2.27 12.65
C GLU A 329 -9.90 -0.81 12.76
N LEU A 330 -8.78 -0.58 13.44
CA LEU A 330 -8.16 0.75 13.54
C LEU A 330 -7.68 1.29 12.18
N HIS A 331 -7.29 0.39 11.27
CA HIS A 331 -6.89 0.75 9.91
C HIS A 331 -8.08 1.18 9.05
N TRP A 332 -9.15 0.38 9.03
CA TRP A 332 -10.32 0.62 8.20
C TRP A 332 -11.22 1.72 8.75
N TRP A 333 -11.49 1.66 10.05
CA TRP A 333 -12.58 2.39 10.70
C TRP A 333 -12.09 3.41 11.72
N GLY A 334 -10.80 3.35 12.11
CA GLY A 334 -10.22 4.26 13.09
C GLY A 334 -10.62 3.99 14.53
N THR A 335 -11.43 2.96 14.76
CA THR A 335 -11.86 2.49 16.08
C THR A 335 -11.84 0.96 16.13
N GLU A 336 -11.70 0.42 17.32
CA GLU A 336 -11.98 -0.99 17.60
C GLU A 336 -13.50 -1.18 17.69
N LEU A 337 -13.98 -2.34 17.28
CA LEU A 337 -15.39 -2.72 17.40
C LEU A 337 -15.66 -3.45 18.71
N ASP A 338 -16.91 -3.41 19.16
CA ASP A 338 -17.37 -4.36 20.16
C ASP A 338 -17.32 -5.80 19.63
N GLU A 339 -17.19 -6.76 20.54
CA GLU A 339 -17.03 -8.18 20.20
C GLU A 339 -18.25 -8.76 19.46
N GLY A 340 -19.46 -8.32 19.81
CA GLY A 340 -20.69 -8.76 19.16
C GLY A 340 -20.74 -8.36 17.69
N LEU A 341 -20.54 -7.08 17.40
CA LEU A 341 -20.53 -6.56 16.03
C LEU A 341 -19.38 -7.16 15.20
N ARG A 342 -18.20 -7.38 15.79
CA ARG A 342 -17.08 -8.07 15.12
C ARG A 342 -17.49 -9.46 14.66
N HIS A 343 -18.06 -10.27 15.56
CA HIS A 343 -18.48 -11.63 15.22
C HIS A 343 -19.62 -11.64 14.20
N GLU A 344 -20.56 -10.72 14.29
CA GLU A 344 -21.63 -10.56 13.31
C GLU A 344 -21.05 -10.31 11.91
N LEU A 345 -20.13 -9.34 11.78
CA LEU A 345 -19.50 -9.00 10.50
C LEU A 345 -18.66 -10.15 9.94
N GLN A 346 -17.92 -10.86 10.78
CA GLN A 346 -17.17 -12.06 10.37
C GLN A 346 -18.11 -13.16 9.87
N SER A 347 -19.21 -13.41 10.59
CA SER A 347 -20.23 -14.40 10.20
C SER A 347 -20.87 -14.05 8.84
N LYS A 348 -21.28 -12.79 8.66
CA LYS A 348 -21.86 -12.31 7.40
C LYS A 348 -20.85 -12.37 6.25
N PHE A 349 -19.58 -12.05 6.50
CA PHE A 349 -18.52 -12.20 5.52
C PHE A 349 -18.34 -13.67 5.09
N LEU A 350 -18.27 -14.60 6.04
CA LEU A 350 -18.16 -16.02 5.74
C LEU A 350 -19.38 -16.56 4.98
N ALA A 351 -20.58 -16.06 5.29
CA ALA A 351 -21.80 -16.39 4.56
C ALA A 351 -21.85 -15.81 3.13
N ALA A 352 -21.10 -14.75 2.85
CA ALA A 352 -20.98 -14.16 1.52
C ALA A 352 -20.08 -14.99 0.58
N LEU A 353 -19.04 -15.66 1.09
CA LEU A 353 -18.07 -16.40 0.24
C LEU A 353 -18.70 -17.53 -0.59
N PRO A 354 -19.61 -18.37 -0.05
CA PRO A 354 -20.28 -19.38 -0.85
C PRO A 354 -21.11 -18.82 -2.01
N ARG A 355 -21.51 -17.55 -1.93
CA ARG A 355 -22.37 -16.86 -2.91
C ARG A 355 -21.58 -16.20 -4.03
N ALA A 356 -20.25 -16.16 -3.95
CA ALA A 356 -19.42 -15.66 -5.04
C ALA A 356 -19.54 -16.57 -6.27
N ASP A 357 -19.73 -15.99 -7.45
CA ASP A 357 -19.59 -16.68 -8.72
C ASP A 357 -18.13 -16.66 -9.20
N ILE A 358 -17.49 -15.50 -9.04
CA ILE A 358 -16.05 -15.32 -9.21
C ILE A 358 -15.44 -14.98 -7.86
N LEU A 359 -14.47 -15.77 -7.43
CA LEU A 359 -13.70 -15.55 -6.21
C LEU A 359 -12.26 -15.18 -6.58
N GLY A 360 -11.83 -13.97 -6.22
CA GLY A 360 -10.44 -13.55 -6.25
C GLY A 360 -9.75 -13.95 -4.95
N VAL A 361 -8.64 -14.68 -5.03
CA VAL A 361 -7.85 -15.06 -3.84
C VAL A 361 -6.37 -14.75 -4.05
N PRO A 362 -5.60 -14.51 -2.99
CA PRO A 362 -4.16 -14.35 -3.14
C PRO A 362 -3.55 -15.62 -3.71
N THR A 363 -2.57 -15.47 -4.59
CA THR A 363 -1.90 -16.60 -5.24
C THR A 363 -0.40 -16.63 -4.91
N VAL A 364 0.30 -17.63 -5.44
CA VAL A 364 1.76 -17.65 -5.43
C VAL A 364 2.38 -16.37 -6.01
N LEU A 365 1.72 -15.69 -6.95
CA LEU A 365 2.26 -14.44 -7.52
C LEU A 365 2.33 -13.33 -6.48
N ARG A 366 1.33 -13.26 -5.58
CA ARG A 366 1.32 -12.35 -4.44
C ARG A 366 2.46 -12.66 -3.47
N LEU A 367 2.68 -13.94 -3.18
CA LEU A 367 3.80 -14.39 -2.34
C LEU A 367 5.15 -14.03 -2.98
N ILE A 368 5.34 -14.28 -4.28
CA ILE A 368 6.53 -13.88 -5.02
C ILE A 368 6.77 -12.38 -4.90
N ARG A 369 5.75 -11.56 -5.14
CA ARG A 369 5.91 -10.10 -5.09
C ARG A 369 6.27 -9.61 -3.70
N ASP A 370 5.56 -10.07 -2.68
CA ASP A 370 5.61 -9.48 -1.33
C ASP A 370 6.63 -10.18 -0.41
N PHE A 371 7.19 -11.33 -0.83
CA PHE A 371 8.25 -12.03 -0.11
C PHE A 371 9.46 -11.11 0.11
N ASN A 372 10.03 -11.13 1.30
CA ASN A 372 11.29 -10.44 1.57
C ASN A 372 12.47 -11.43 1.46
N PRO A 373 13.34 -11.29 0.43
CA PRO A 373 14.55 -12.08 0.28
C PRO A 373 15.46 -12.18 1.51
N THR A 374 15.42 -11.18 2.40
CA THR A 374 16.27 -11.14 3.60
C THR A 374 15.62 -11.77 4.82
N ARG A 375 14.35 -12.20 4.73
CA ARG A 375 13.60 -12.88 5.81
C ARG A 375 13.09 -14.22 5.28
N GLN A 376 13.96 -15.23 5.31
CA GLN A 376 13.73 -16.53 4.67
C GLN A 376 13.15 -17.59 5.62
N ASP A 377 13.38 -17.45 6.93
CA ASP A 377 13.15 -18.54 7.89
C ASP A 377 11.72 -18.64 8.40
N ALA A 378 11.05 -17.51 8.65
CA ALA A 378 9.65 -17.46 9.07
C ALA A 378 9.10 -16.03 8.96
N TYR A 379 7.77 -15.92 8.86
CA TYR A 379 7.06 -14.66 8.94
C TYR A 379 6.40 -14.49 10.30
N GLU A 380 6.58 -13.32 10.90
CA GLU A 380 5.93 -12.95 12.16
C GLU A 380 4.40 -13.03 12.02
N ARG A 381 3.73 -13.41 13.10
CA ARG A 381 2.26 -13.34 13.18
C ARG A 381 1.80 -11.92 12.85
N ASN A 382 0.65 -11.77 12.19
CA ASN A 382 0.12 -10.48 11.72
C ASN A 382 0.98 -9.77 10.65
N SER A 383 2.05 -10.37 10.14
CA SER A 383 2.77 -9.83 8.98
C SER A 383 1.90 -9.85 7.71
N LEU A 384 2.33 -9.14 6.67
CA LEU A 384 1.64 -9.17 5.37
C LEU A 384 1.54 -10.60 4.83
N ILE A 385 2.64 -11.35 4.80
CA ILE A 385 2.64 -12.74 4.32
C ILE A 385 1.75 -13.64 5.18
N SER A 386 1.77 -13.48 6.51
CA SER A 386 0.90 -14.25 7.40
C SER A 386 -0.58 -13.98 7.13
N ARG A 387 -0.97 -12.72 6.89
CA ARG A 387 -2.34 -12.37 6.45
C ARG A 387 -2.71 -13.00 5.11
N LEU A 388 -1.79 -13.01 4.14
CA LEU A 388 -2.02 -13.65 2.85
C LEU A 388 -2.23 -15.16 3.00
N LEU A 389 -1.39 -15.85 3.78
CA LEU A 389 -1.55 -17.28 4.07
C LEU A 389 -2.88 -17.56 4.80
N SER A 390 -3.27 -16.72 5.75
CA SER A 390 -4.57 -16.81 6.42
C SER A 390 -5.75 -16.76 5.45
N VAL A 391 -5.68 -15.90 4.43
CA VAL A 391 -6.75 -15.77 3.43
C VAL A 391 -6.75 -16.95 2.48
N MET A 392 -5.58 -17.40 2.04
CA MET A 392 -5.46 -18.57 1.16
C MET A 392 -6.00 -19.83 1.84
N GLU A 393 -5.69 -20.08 3.11
CA GLU A 393 -6.25 -21.20 3.87
C GLU A 393 -7.74 -21.01 4.17
N GLY A 394 -8.15 -19.81 4.59
CA GLY A 394 -9.55 -19.53 4.92
C GLY A 394 -10.48 -19.60 3.72
N ALA A 395 -10.00 -19.25 2.52
CA ALA A 395 -10.78 -19.29 1.29
C ALA A 395 -10.86 -20.70 0.68
N ALA A 396 -9.96 -21.61 1.05
CA ALA A 396 -9.83 -22.94 0.46
C ALA A 396 -11.15 -23.74 0.38
N PRO A 397 -12.02 -23.77 1.41
CA PRO A 397 -13.29 -24.50 1.35
C PRO A 397 -14.24 -24.03 0.25
N PHE A 398 -14.06 -22.81 -0.25
CA PHE A 398 -14.95 -22.20 -1.24
C PHE A 398 -14.39 -22.33 -2.67
N MET A 399 -13.09 -22.55 -2.87
CA MET A 399 -12.46 -22.38 -4.19
C MET A 399 -12.95 -23.34 -5.29
N SER A 400 -13.18 -24.62 -4.98
CA SER A 400 -13.39 -25.68 -5.99
C SER A 400 -14.65 -25.52 -6.84
N SER A 401 -15.66 -24.81 -6.34
CA SER A 401 -16.97 -24.62 -7.00
C SER A 401 -17.15 -23.25 -7.65
N ARG A 402 -16.13 -22.39 -7.65
CA ARG A 402 -16.21 -21.02 -8.21
C ARG A 402 -15.24 -20.83 -9.36
N LEU A 403 -15.47 -19.78 -10.15
CA LEU A 403 -14.46 -19.25 -11.05
C LEU A 403 -13.39 -18.56 -10.21
N LEU A 404 -12.13 -18.96 -10.37
CA LEU A 404 -11.04 -18.50 -9.53
C LEU A 404 -10.15 -17.51 -10.28
N VAL A 405 -9.93 -16.34 -9.69
CA VAL A 405 -9.00 -15.32 -10.18
C VAL A 405 -8.03 -14.90 -9.06
N GLU A 406 -7.04 -14.08 -9.39
CA GLU A 406 -6.15 -13.51 -8.39
C GLU A 406 -6.83 -12.41 -7.56
N ASP A 407 -6.41 -12.19 -6.30
CA ASP A 407 -6.89 -11.09 -5.46
C ASP A 407 -6.73 -9.72 -6.12
N GLN A 408 -5.72 -9.57 -6.97
CA GLN A 408 -5.41 -8.34 -7.68
C GLN A 408 -5.97 -8.26 -9.09
N SER A 409 -6.93 -9.13 -9.44
CA SER A 409 -7.56 -9.12 -10.76
C SER A 409 -8.18 -7.80 -11.15
N ASN A 410 -8.59 -6.98 -10.17
CA ASN A 410 -9.09 -5.63 -10.44
C ASN A 410 -8.07 -4.69 -11.12
N LEU A 411 -6.77 -4.95 -11.03
CA LEU A 411 -5.73 -4.14 -11.67
C LEU A 411 -5.63 -4.33 -13.18
N TYR A 412 -6.19 -5.41 -13.72
CA TYR A 412 -6.11 -5.74 -15.15
C TYR A 412 -7.46 -6.14 -15.75
N LEU A 413 -8.47 -6.46 -14.93
CA LEU A 413 -9.83 -6.75 -15.38
C LEU A 413 -10.61 -5.48 -15.77
N PHE A 414 -10.44 -4.41 -14.99
CA PHE A 414 -11.16 -3.17 -15.21
C PHE A 414 -10.27 -2.18 -15.94
N ASP A 415 -10.74 -1.77 -17.11
CA ASP A 415 -10.25 -0.65 -17.90
C ASP A 415 -11.46 0.17 -18.37
N ASN A 416 -11.18 1.34 -18.94
CA ASN A 416 -12.25 2.26 -19.38
C ASN A 416 -13.16 1.62 -20.43
N ASP A 417 -12.62 0.78 -21.31
CA ASP A 417 -13.39 0.09 -22.35
C ASP A 417 -14.36 -0.92 -21.73
N PHE A 418 -13.88 -1.74 -20.79
CA PHE A 418 -14.71 -2.72 -20.10
C PHE A 418 -15.79 -2.06 -19.25
N ILE A 419 -15.46 -1.00 -18.51
CA ILE A 419 -16.46 -0.25 -17.74
C ILE A 419 -17.47 0.43 -18.67
N GLY A 420 -17.03 1.02 -19.79
CA GLY A 420 -17.93 1.59 -20.79
C GLY A 420 -18.91 0.55 -21.34
N ASN A 421 -18.45 -0.68 -21.57
CA ASN A 421 -19.30 -1.79 -21.98
C ASN A 421 -20.30 -2.20 -20.86
N VAL A 422 -19.85 -2.26 -19.60
CA VAL A 422 -20.72 -2.53 -18.44
C VAL A 422 -21.85 -1.49 -18.36
N VAL A 423 -21.52 -0.21 -18.42
CA VAL A 423 -22.48 0.89 -18.33
C VAL A 423 -23.44 0.90 -19.52
N ARG A 424 -22.94 0.65 -20.73
CA ARG A 424 -23.77 0.56 -21.94
C ARG A 424 -24.82 -0.54 -21.83
N LEU A 425 -24.43 -1.72 -21.36
CA LEU A 425 -25.29 -2.92 -21.31
C LEU A 425 -26.23 -2.95 -20.10
N ALA A 426 -25.85 -2.31 -18.99
CA ALA A 426 -26.69 -2.22 -17.80
C ALA A 426 -27.92 -1.30 -18.03
N LYS A 427 -29.01 -1.60 -17.32
CA LYS A 427 -30.17 -0.68 -17.21
C LYS A 427 -29.83 0.53 -16.35
N LYS A 428 -29.12 0.29 -15.25
CA LYS A 428 -28.65 1.30 -14.29
C LYS A 428 -27.38 0.78 -13.63
N VAL A 429 -26.45 1.69 -13.34
CA VAL A 429 -25.21 1.39 -12.64
C VAL A 429 -25.13 2.22 -11.36
N TYR A 430 -24.86 1.58 -10.24
CA TYR A 430 -24.57 2.25 -8.98
C TYR A 430 -23.10 2.03 -8.61
N VAL A 431 -22.38 3.12 -8.38
CA VAL A 431 -21.02 3.08 -7.84
C VAL A 431 -21.14 3.23 -6.33
N VAL A 432 -20.62 2.28 -5.55
CA VAL A 432 -20.69 2.30 -4.09
C VAL A 432 -19.27 2.44 -3.55
N SER A 433 -18.93 3.61 -3.03
CA SER A 433 -17.55 3.89 -2.62
C SER A 433 -17.41 4.95 -1.54
N GLY A 434 -16.25 4.93 -0.88
CA GLY A 434 -15.82 6.02 -0.01
C GLY A 434 -15.09 7.14 -0.74
N VAL A 435 -15.11 7.20 -2.07
CA VAL A 435 -14.52 8.30 -2.84
C VAL A 435 -15.51 9.49 -2.84
N ASN A 436 -15.03 10.72 -2.94
CA ASN A 436 -15.90 11.89 -3.10
C ASN A 436 -16.68 11.84 -4.43
N SER A 437 -17.97 12.16 -4.40
CA SER A 437 -18.84 12.18 -5.57
C SER A 437 -18.32 13.05 -6.71
N GLU A 438 -17.70 14.19 -6.44
CA GLU A 438 -17.12 15.06 -7.48
C GLU A 438 -16.10 14.31 -8.35
N LEU A 439 -15.28 13.44 -7.72
CA LEU A 439 -14.28 12.64 -8.45
C LEU A 439 -14.93 11.51 -9.25
N VAL A 440 -15.96 10.87 -8.69
CA VAL A 440 -16.69 9.79 -9.37
C VAL A 440 -17.52 10.34 -10.54
N GLU A 441 -18.13 11.51 -10.37
CA GLU A 441 -18.87 12.23 -11.41
C GLU A 441 -17.96 12.69 -12.54
N ALA A 442 -16.75 13.19 -12.25
CA ALA A 442 -15.77 13.54 -13.27
C ALA A 442 -15.28 12.32 -14.07
N TRP A 443 -15.18 11.15 -13.42
CA TRP A 443 -14.86 9.89 -14.08
C TRP A 443 -15.99 9.38 -14.97
N ASN A 444 -17.24 9.57 -14.53
CA ASN A 444 -18.45 8.97 -15.03
C ASN A 444 -18.53 8.85 -16.56
N PRO A 445 -18.61 7.62 -17.12
CA PRO A 445 -18.72 7.43 -18.56
C PRO A 445 -20.11 7.79 -19.14
N ASP A 446 -21.17 7.81 -18.33
CA ASP A 446 -22.54 8.16 -18.74
C ASP A 446 -23.39 8.59 -17.53
N ALA A 447 -23.58 9.91 -17.38
CA ALA A 447 -24.33 10.51 -16.29
C ALA A 447 -25.82 10.10 -16.25
N SER A 448 -26.39 9.62 -17.35
CA SER A 448 -27.80 9.18 -17.36
C SER A 448 -28.01 7.81 -16.71
N LYS A 449 -26.96 6.98 -16.69
CA LYS A 449 -27.02 5.59 -16.20
C LYS A 449 -26.30 5.35 -14.90
N VAL A 450 -25.29 6.16 -14.59
CA VAL A 450 -24.43 5.97 -13.43
C VAL A 450 -24.83 6.90 -12.30
N GLU A 451 -25.00 6.34 -11.12
CA GLU A 451 -25.28 7.07 -9.88
C GLU A 451 -24.30 6.64 -8.80
N HIS A 452 -23.83 7.61 -8.00
CA HIS A 452 -22.89 7.35 -6.94
C HIS A 452 -23.58 7.28 -5.58
N ILE A 453 -23.28 6.24 -4.82
CA ILE A 453 -23.74 6.02 -3.45
C ILE A 453 -22.51 6.11 -2.55
N GLU A 454 -22.39 7.23 -1.85
CA GLU A 454 -21.33 7.46 -0.89
C GLU A 454 -21.53 6.61 0.37
N ILE A 455 -20.45 5.96 0.79
CA ILE A 455 -20.37 5.24 2.07
C ILE A 455 -19.31 5.87 2.96
N PRO A 456 -19.42 5.75 4.31
CA PRO A 456 -18.42 6.28 5.22
C PRO A 456 -17.00 5.84 4.82
N THR A 457 -16.14 6.83 4.68
CA THR A 457 -14.78 6.68 4.19
C THR A 457 -13.92 5.78 5.06
N HIS A 458 -13.09 4.98 4.39
CA HIS A 458 -11.89 4.42 4.99
C HIS A 458 -11.04 5.54 5.63
N ARG A 459 -10.46 5.30 6.81
CA ARG A 459 -9.64 6.32 7.50
C ARG A 459 -8.56 6.95 6.61
N LEU A 460 -7.95 6.17 5.71
CA LEU A 460 -6.92 6.69 4.80
C LEU A 460 -7.46 7.63 3.70
N LEU A 461 -8.72 7.49 3.29
CA LEU A 461 -9.32 8.38 2.29
C LEU A 461 -9.74 9.72 2.90
N LYS A 462 -9.93 9.80 4.23
CA LYS A 462 -10.12 11.07 4.95
C LYS A 462 -8.87 11.96 4.96
N ILE A 463 -7.70 11.41 4.61
CA ILE A 463 -6.42 12.12 4.62
C ILE A 463 -6.06 12.46 3.17
N GLY A 464 -6.52 13.63 2.72
CA GLY A 464 -6.49 14.07 1.32
C GLY A 464 -7.92 14.24 0.82
N ASN A 465 -8.21 15.25 0.00
CA ASN A 465 -9.56 15.61 -0.48
C ASN A 465 -10.17 14.57 -1.46
N VAL A 466 -9.92 13.29 -1.22
CA VAL A 466 -10.32 12.14 -2.04
C VAL A 466 -11.52 11.43 -1.43
N GLY A 467 -11.63 11.42 -0.11
CA GLY A 467 -12.72 10.77 0.60
C GLY A 467 -14.01 11.60 0.63
N THR A 468 -15.15 10.92 0.75
CA THR A 468 -16.44 11.55 1.12
C THR A 468 -16.45 12.08 2.56
N ASP A 469 -17.24 13.14 2.76
CA ASP A 469 -17.58 13.77 4.04
C ASP A 469 -18.74 13.07 4.80
N VAL A 470 -19.31 11.99 4.25
CA VAL A 470 -20.38 11.21 4.92
C VAL A 470 -19.96 10.81 6.34
N SER A 471 -20.76 11.24 7.30
CA SER A 471 -20.53 11.00 8.72
C SER A 471 -20.80 9.56 9.13
N GLY A 472 -20.14 9.10 10.20
CA GLY A 472 -20.31 7.77 10.77
C GLY A 472 -19.09 6.86 10.59
N ILE A 473 -19.20 5.66 11.15
CA ILE A 473 -18.20 4.60 11.02
C ILE A 473 -18.91 3.42 10.38
N PHE A 474 -18.42 2.96 9.22
CA PHE A 474 -19.19 2.10 8.32
C PHE A 474 -19.83 0.85 8.98
N PRO A 475 -19.14 0.10 9.87
CA PRO A 475 -19.73 -1.00 10.62
C PRO A 475 -20.98 -0.68 11.43
N HIS A 476 -21.20 0.55 11.85
CA HIS A 476 -22.36 0.93 12.66
C HIS A 476 -23.58 1.30 11.81
N VAL A 477 -23.38 1.57 10.51
CA VAL A 477 -24.45 2.01 9.59
C VAL A 477 -24.64 1.07 8.40
N TYR A 478 -23.81 0.02 8.27
CA TYR A 478 -23.83 -0.83 7.07
C TYR A 478 -25.17 -1.54 6.83
N GLN A 479 -25.97 -1.78 7.88
CA GLN A 479 -27.28 -2.41 7.73
C GLN A 479 -28.25 -1.49 6.96
N GLU A 480 -28.19 -0.17 7.17
CA GLU A 480 -28.96 0.81 6.40
C GLU A 480 -28.56 0.78 4.92
N TYR A 481 -27.27 0.55 4.64
CA TYR A 481 -26.76 0.36 3.29
C TYR A 481 -27.21 -0.97 2.67
N ILE A 482 -27.26 -2.07 3.44
CA ILE A 482 -27.85 -3.33 2.94
C ILE A 482 -29.30 -3.10 2.51
N ASP A 483 -30.10 -2.44 3.35
CA ASP A 483 -31.53 -2.27 3.11
C ASP A 483 -31.82 -1.30 1.95
N SER A 484 -31.00 -0.25 1.79
CA SER A 484 -31.13 0.71 0.68
C SER A 484 -30.64 0.12 -0.63
N LEU A 485 -29.47 -0.51 -0.66
CA LEU A 485 -28.94 -1.17 -1.86
C LEU A 485 -29.84 -2.33 -2.30
N GLY A 486 -30.40 -3.08 -1.35
CA GLY A 486 -31.35 -4.16 -1.62
C GLY A 486 -32.64 -3.70 -2.31
N ARG A 487 -33.09 -2.45 -2.07
CA ARG A 487 -34.24 -1.85 -2.77
C ARG A 487 -33.92 -1.41 -4.19
N LEU A 488 -32.66 -1.04 -4.44
CA LEU A 488 -32.17 -0.63 -5.77
C LEU A 488 -31.76 -1.82 -6.63
N ALA A 489 -31.48 -2.97 -6.01
CA ALA A 489 -31.01 -4.16 -6.69
C ALA A 489 -32.14 -4.89 -7.41
N GLY A 490 -31.86 -5.30 -8.66
CA GLY A 490 -32.78 -6.05 -9.49
C GLY A 490 -32.17 -6.44 -10.85
N PRO A 491 -32.91 -7.21 -11.67
CA PRO A 491 -32.44 -7.67 -12.98
C PRO A 491 -32.00 -6.53 -13.92
N GLY A 492 -30.74 -6.61 -14.36
CA GLY A 492 -30.11 -5.64 -15.25
C GLY A 492 -29.48 -4.42 -14.56
N VAL A 493 -29.52 -4.37 -13.22
CA VAL A 493 -28.79 -3.38 -12.41
C VAL A 493 -27.37 -3.91 -12.13
N VAL A 494 -26.39 -3.02 -12.20
CA VAL A 494 -24.99 -3.34 -11.86
C VAL A 494 -24.52 -2.46 -10.71
N PHE A 495 -23.85 -3.04 -9.73
CA PHE A 495 -23.17 -2.34 -8.65
C PHE A 495 -21.65 -2.48 -8.79
N LEU A 496 -20.95 -1.35 -8.79
CA LEU A 496 -19.50 -1.26 -8.80
C LEU A 496 -19.00 -0.88 -7.41
N PHE A 497 -18.39 -1.81 -6.69
CA PHE A 497 -17.99 -1.62 -5.29
C PHE A 497 -16.52 -1.26 -5.13
N SER A 498 -16.25 -0.21 -4.36
CA SER A 498 -14.96 0.12 -3.76
C SER A 498 -15.15 0.39 -2.27
N ALA A 499 -15.49 -0.67 -1.54
CA ALA A 499 -16.01 -0.61 -0.16
C ALA A 499 -15.25 -1.52 0.84
N GLY A 500 -14.03 -1.94 0.49
CA GLY A 500 -13.18 -2.76 1.37
C GLY A 500 -13.84 -4.06 1.84
N PHE A 501 -13.68 -4.37 3.12
CA PHE A 501 -14.18 -5.60 3.76
C PHE A 501 -15.71 -5.73 3.69
N ILE A 502 -16.44 -4.69 4.09
CA ILE A 502 -17.92 -4.70 4.11
C ILE A 502 -18.49 -4.85 2.71
N GLY A 503 -17.80 -4.33 1.69
CA GLY A 503 -18.20 -4.50 0.29
C GLY A 503 -18.47 -5.94 -0.13
N LYS A 504 -17.82 -6.94 0.50
CA LYS A 504 -18.02 -8.36 0.16
C LYS A 504 -19.40 -8.86 0.56
N ILE A 505 -19.87 -8.40 1.72
CA ILE A 505 -21.21 -8.68 2.22
C ILE A 505 -22.23 -8.03 1.29
N LEU A 506 -22.04 -6.74 0.97
CA LEU A 506 -22.96 -5.99 0.10
C LEU A 506 -23.06 -6.59 -1.32
N ILE A 507 -21.94 -7.01 -1.91
CA ILE A 507 -21.92 -7.67 -3.23
C ILE A 507 -22.81 -8.91 -3.23
N ALA A 508 -22.66 -9.76 -2.21
CA ALA A 508 -23.45 -10.98 -2.10
C ALA A 508 -24.94 -10.67 -1.94
N GLU A 509 -25.29 -9.65 -1.16
CA GLU A 509 -26.70 -9.27 -0.95
C GLU A 509 -27.36 -8.72 -2.22
N VAL A 510 -26.70 -7.80 -2.96
CA VAL A 510 -27.30 -7.27 -4.20
C VAL A 510 -27.39 -8.35 -5.28
N ALA A 511 -26.44 -9.29 -5.33
CA ALA A 511 -26.46 -10.40 -6.28
C ALA A 511 -27.65 -11.33 -6.05
N GLN A 512 -28.00 -11.60 -4.80
CA GLN A 512 -29.19 -12.39 -4.45
C GLN A 512 -30.51 -11.75 -4.89
N LYS A 513 -30.53 -10.42 -5.07
CA LYS A 513 -31.68 -9.69 -5.60
C LYS A 513 -31.70 -9.61 -7.13
N GLY A 514 -30.78 -10.31 -7.81
CA GLY A 514 -30.72 -10.39 -9.27
C GLY A 514 -29.85 -9.32 -9.93
N ALA A 515 -29.12 -8.50 -9.16
CA ALA A 515 -28.17 -7.54 -9.70
C ALA A 515 -26.78 -8.17 -9.94
N VAL A 516 -25.93 -7.51 -10.72
CA VAL A 516 -24.52 -7.88 -10.85
C VAL A 516 -23.69 -7.03 -9.89
N GLY A 517 -23.00 -7.63 -8.92
CA GLY A 517 -22.12 -6.94 -7.97
C GLY A 517 -20.65 -7.21 -8.26
N LEU A 518 -19.88 -6.15 -8.54
CA LEU A 518 -18.47 -6.24 -8.93
C LEU A 518 -17.54 -5.51 -7.95
N ASP A 519 -16.59 -6.23 -7.33
CA ASP A 519 -15.51 -5.61 -6.55
C ASP A 519 -14.42 -5.00 -7.45
N ILE A 520 -14.59 -3.71 -7.77
CA ILE A 520 -13.62 -2.94 -8.57
C ILE A 520 -12.45 -2.39 -7.73
N GLY A 521 -12.65 -2.24 -6.41
CA GLY A 521 -11.63 -1.82 -5.45
C GLY A 521 -10.83 -0.60 -5.92
N GLN A 522 -9.50 -0.73 -5.95
CA GLN A 522 -8.59 0.38 -6.22
C GLN A 522 -8.62 0.92 -7.67
N TYR A 523 -9.28 0.22 -8.60
CA TYR A 523 -9.45 0.71 -9.97
C TYR A 523 -10.21 2.05 -9.97
N LEU A 524 -11.27 2.18 -9.15
CA LEU A 524 -12.06 3.41 -9.08
C LEU A 524 -11.19 4.61 -8.70
N LEU A 525 -10.35 4.46 -7.68
CA LEU A 525 -9.51 5.56 -7.20
C LEU A 525 -8.52 6.00 -8.28
N ALA A 526 -7.88 5.04 -8.97
CA ALA A 526 -6.97 5.36 -10.06
C ALA A 526 -7.71 6.10 -11.19
N ALA A 527 -8.82 5.54 -11.67
CA ALA A 527 -9.58 6.12 -12.78
C ALA A 527 -10.21 7.49 -12.46
N ALA A 528 -10.63 7.71 -11.20
CA ALA A 528 -11.23 8.96 -10.75
C ALA A 528 -10.20 10.06 -10.48
N THR A 529 -8.97 9.71 -10.13
CA THR A 529 -7.91 10.71 -9.88
C THR A 529 -7.12 11.07 -11.14
N GLU A 530 -6.99 10.14 -12.10
CA GLU A 530 -6.32 10.41 -13.38
C GLU A 530 -6.99 11.50 -14.23
N LYS A 531 -8.31 11.67 -14.16
CA LYS A 531 -9.03 12.70 -14.94
C LYS A 531 -8.98 14.10 -14.32
N VAL A 532 -8.65 14.20 -13.05
CA VAL A 532 -8.59 15.48 -12.30
C VAL A 532 -7.16 16.02 -12.23
N SER A 533 -6.16 15.18 -12.54
CA SER A 533 -4.75 15.55 -12.72
C SER A 533 -4.42 15.93 -14.15
#